data_AF-A0A0F8YYK9-F1
#
_entry.id   AF-A0A0F8YYK9-F1
#
_cell.length_a   1.000
_cell.length_b   1.000
_cell.length_c   1.000
_cell.angle_alpha   90.00
_cell.angle_beta   90.00
_cell.angle_gamma   90.00
#
_symmetry.space_group_name_H-M   'P 1'
#
loop_
_entity.id
_entity.type
_entity.pdbx_description
1 polymer ?
#
loop_
_entity_poly.entity_id
_entity_poly.type
_entity_poly.pdbx_seq_one_letter_code
_entity_poly.pdbx_strand_id
1 'polypeptide(L)'
;MSLVSIVARNTWISIMTDGRCTSGNEIISEDHQKFVLLSENRFIAYGGDKDRCELVVRAMQELGHVQRELEDSARHMAGLIQNIGQRGFELFMATGGFGPIGAEVYGFSTKSHQPTILKPNSDELRFVLLSSDNVCEQDLNTELVKLIKKYGDTNPAEVQKAQVDLNSWVAQVDRTVNTTIFSRILRAST
;
A
#
# COMPACT_ATOMS: atom_id res chain seq x y z
N MET A 1 2.83 12.99 -2.53
CA MET A 1 1.43 12.60 -2.28
C MET A 1 1.02 11.53 -3.29
N SER A 2 0.14 10.58 -2.93
CA SER A 2 -0.11 9.33 -3.70
C SER A 2 -1.35 8.59 -3.17
N LEU A 3 -1.82 7.57 -3.90
CA LEU A 3 -2.75 6.56 -3.42
C LEU A 3 -2.10 5.18 -3.50
N VAL A 4 -2.14 4.44 -2.39
CA VAL A 4 -1.84 3.02 -2.31
C VAL A 4 -3.09 2.31 -1.82
N SER A 5 -3.62 1.38 -2.61
CA SER A 5 -4.71 0.50 -2.19
C SER A 5 -4.22 -0.94 -2.13
N ILE A 6 -4.43 -1.57 -0.99
CA ILE A 6 -4.09 -2.97 -0.77
C ILE A 6 -5.35 -3.69 -0.32
N VAL A 7 -5.72 -4.74 -1.04
CA VAL A 7 -6.86 -5.60 -0.69
C VAL A 7 -6.36 -7.03 -0.58
N ALA A 8 -6.72 -7.72 0.50
CA ALA A 8 -6.20 -9.03 0.82
C ALA A 8 -7.32 -9.99 1.23
N ARG A 9 -7.22 -11.22 0.73
CA ARG A 9 -7.82 -12.43 1.30
C ARG A 9 -6.69 -13.32 1.80
N ASN A 10 -7.03 -14.39 2.49
CA ASN A 10 -6.02 -15.32 3.01
C ASN A 10 -5.16 -15.98 1.90
N THR A 11 -5.66 -16.03 0.66
CA THR A 11 -5.01 -16.74 -0.47
C THR A 11 -4.38 -15.83 -1.52
N TRP A 12 -4.70 -14.53 -1.51
CA TRP A 12 -4.18 -13.56 -2.47
C TRP A 12 -4.13 -12.15 -1.88
N ILE A 13 -3.18 -11.35 -2.35
CA ILE A 13 -3.04 -9.93 -2.01
C ILE A 13 -3.00 -9.14 -3.32
N SER A 14 -3.88 -8.16 -3.48
CA SER A 14 -3.88 -7.21 -4.58
C SER A 14 -3.30 -5.87 -4.10
N ILE A 15 -2.25 -5.42 -4.76
CA ILE A 15 -1.57 -4.15 -4.51
C ILE A 15 -1.83 -3.26 -5.72
N MET A 16 -2.21 -2.02 -5.48
CA MET A 16 -2.36 -1.02 -6.54
C MET A 16 -1.87 0.34 -6.08
N THR A 17 -1.09 1.02 -6.92
CA THR A 17 -0.60 2.37 -6.67
C THR A 17 -0.81 3.24 -7.89
N ASP A 18 -1.02 4.54 -7.67
CA ASP A 18 -0.95 5.52 -8.75
C ASP A 18 0.51 5.76 -9.20
N GLY A 19 0.68 6.36 -10.38
CA GLY A 19 1.98 6.61 -11.00
C GLY A 19 2.59 7.98 -10.73
N ARG A 20 1.86 8.93 -10.13
CA ARG A 20 2.30 10.33 -10.03
C ARG A 20 3.27 10.54 -8.87
N CYS A 21 4.48 11.00 -9.16
CA CYS A 21 5.46 11.40 -8.16
C CYS A 21 5.53 12.93 -8.08
N THR A 22 5.53 13.46 -6.86
CA THR A 22 5.58 14.92 -6.60
C THR A 22 6.77 15.29 -5.71
N SER A 23 7.39 16.45 -5.95
CA SER A 23 8.27 17.12 -4.98
C SER A 23 7.73 18.51 -4.71
N GLY A 24 7.31 18.75 -3.47
CA GLY A 24 6.49 19.92 -3.14
C GLY A 24 5.22 19.98 -4.01
N ASN A 25 5.08 21.04 -4.79
CA ASN A 25 3.95 21.24 -5.71
C ASN A 25 4.25 20.83 -7.17
N GLU A 26 5.45 20.35 -7.47
CA GLU A 26 5.85 19.97 -8.82
C GLU A 26 5.64 18.48 -9.06
N ILE A 27 5.12 18.14 -10.24
CA ILE A 27 5.02 16.76 -10.72
C ILE A 27 6.37 16.39 -11.35
N ILE A 28 7.07 15.43 -10.76
CA ILE A 28 8.37 14.95 -11.24
C ILE A 28 8.19 13.81 -12.26
N SER A 29 7.18 12.95 -12.05
CA SER A 29 6.88 11.84 -12.93
C SER A 29 5.40 11.50 -12.86
N GLU A 30 4.85 10.98 -13.97
CA GLU A 30 3.49 10.46 -14.07
C GLU A 30 3.46 8.92 -14.17
N ASP A 31 4.64 8.30 -14.23
CA ASP A 31 4.82 6.87 -14.52
C ASP A 31 5.89 6.29 -13.57
N HIS A 32 5.59 6.32 -12.28
CA HIS A 32 6.48 5.82 -11.22
C HIS A 32 5.80 4.74 -10.38
N GLN A 33 6.32 3.51 -10.45
CA GLN A 33 5.82 2.40 -9.64
C GLN A 33 6.19 2.60 -8.17
N LYS A 34 5.18 2.62 -7.28
CA LYS A 34 5.36 2.87 -5.84
C LYS A 34 5.26 1.62 -4.98
N PHE A 35 5.62 0.48 -5.55
CA PHE A 35 5.82 -0.75 -4.80
C PHE A 35 7.02 -1.52 -5.34
N VAL A 36 7.61 -2.32 -4.47
CA VAL A 36 8.75 -3.19 -4.77
C VAL A 36 8.49 -4.56 -4.16
N LEU A 37 8.87 -5.61 -4.88
CA LEU A 37 8.84 -6.97 -4.35
C LEU A 37 10.14 -7.26 -3.61
N LEU A 38 10.02 -7.73 -2.37
CA LEU A 38 11.17 -8.20 -1.57
C LEU A 38 11.47 -9.67 -1.87
N SER A 39 10.45 -10.42 -2.27
CA SER A 39 10.49 -11.81 -2.74
C SER A 39 9.26 -12.08 -3.61
N GLU A 40 9.08 -13.30 -4.10
CA GLU A 40 7.89 -13.68 -4.87
C GLU A 40 6.56 -13.49 -4.10
N ASN A 41 6.63 -13.53 -2.77
CA ASN A 41 5.47 -13.50 -1.88
C ASN A 41 5.50 -12.35 -0.87
N ARG A 42 6.39 -11.36 -1.03
CA ARG A 42 6.51 -10.20 -0.14
C ARG A 42 6.69 -8.91 -0.92
N PHE A 43 6.15 -7.82 -0.37
CA PHE A 43 6.21 -6.51 -1.00
C PHE A 43 6.39 -5.39 0.03
N ILE A 44 6.81 -4.24 -0.49
CA ILE A 44 6.63 -2.94 0.15
C ILE A 44 5.94 -2.03 -0.86
N ALA A 45 4.93 -1.29 -0.42
CA ALA A 45 4.27 -0.22 -1.16
C ALA A 45 4.42 1.09 -0.38
N TYR A 46 4.42 2.23 -1.07
CA TYR A 46 4.73 3.51 -0.43
C TYR A 46 4.08 4.71 -1.11
N GLY A 47 4.03 5.81 -0.40
CA GLY A 47 3.75 7.13 -0.93
C GLY A 47 4.14 8.22 0.07
N GLY A 48 4.27 9.44 -0.44
CA GLY A 48 4.88 10.55 0.29
C GLY A 48 6.09 11.11 -0.45
N ASP A 49 7.10 11.54 0.30
CA ASP A 49 8.38 12.02 -0.25
C ASP A 49 9.18 10.86 -0.86
N LYS A 50 9.52 10.97 -2.15
CA LYS A 50 10.18 9.90 -2.92
C LYS A 50 11.52 9.49 -2.32
N ASP A 51 12.40 10.44 -2.08
CA ASP A 51 13.77 10.15 -1.65
C ASP A 51 13.77 9.47 -0.28
N ARG A 52 12.87 9.90 0.62
CA ARG A 52 12.69 9.26 1.92
C ARG A 52 12.07 7.87 1.83
N CYS A 53 11.05 7.68 0.97
CA CYS A 53 10.49 6.35 0.72
C CYS A 53 11.56 5.39 0.18
N GLU A 54 12.38 5.83 -0.78
CA GLU A 54 13.46 5.02 -1.35
C GLU A 54 14.52 4.62 -0.31
N LEU A 55 14.86 5.51 0.63
CA LEU A 55 15.76 5.17 1.73
C LEU A 55 15.21 4.03 2.59
N VAL A 56 13.91 4.07 2.93
CA VAL A 56 13.27 3.00 3.71
C VAL A 56 13.23 1.71 2.90
N VAL A 57 12.85 1.77 1.62
CA VAL A 57 12.81 0.60 0.74
C VAL A 57 14.19 -0.07 0.64
N ARG A 58 15.26 0.70 0.43
CA ARG A 58 16.63 0.17 0.34
C ARG A 58 17.06 -0.51 1.65
N ALA A 59 16.82 0.13 2.79
CA ALA A 59 17.12 -0.46 4.09
C ALA A 59 16.36 -1.79 4.30
N MET A 60 15.09 -1.84 3.90
CA MET A 60 14.30 -3.06 3.99
C MET A 60 14.73 -4.15 3.01
N GLN A 61 15.21 -3.80 1.81
CA GLN A 61 15.77 -4.77 0.87
C GLN A 61 17.05 -5.40 1.41
N GLU A 62 17.94 -4.60 1.99
CA GLU A 62 19.16 -5.08 2.65
C GLU A 62 18.84 -6.02 3.82
N LEU A 63 17.80 -5.70 4.60
CA LEU A 63 17.34 -6.53 5.74
C LEU A 63 16.53 -7.76 5.32
N GLY A 64 15.87 -7.75 4.16
CA GLY A 64 15.08 -8.85 3.64
C GLY A 64 15.91 -10.13 3.43
N HIS A 65 17.23 -9.98 3.30
CA HIS A 65 18.17 -11.10 3.28
C HIS A 65 18.38 -11.76 4.65
N VAL A 66 18.01 -11.09 5.76
CA VAL A 66 18.35 -11.47 7.14
C VAL A 66 17.12 -11.80 7.98
N GLN A 67 15.99 -11.10 7.79
CA GLN A 67 14.78 -11.30 8.61
C GLN A 67 13.77 -12.26 7.98
N ARG A 68 13.29 -13.24 8.77
CA ARG A 68 12.36 -14.27 8.30
C ARG A 68 10.89 -13.96 8.56
N GLU A 69 10.51 -13.16 9.56
CA GLU A 69 9.09 -12.91 9.87
C GLU A 69 8.58 -11.55 9.36
N LEU A 70 7.33 -11.53 8.89
CA LEU A 70 6.68 -10.32 8.39
C LEU A 70 6.47 -9.28 9.51
N GLU A 71 6.18 -9.74 10.72
CA GLU A 71 6.00 -8.86 11.87
C GLU A 71 7.29 -8.14 12.27
N ASP A 72 8.43 -8.83 12.25
CA ASP A 72 9.73 -8.20 12.54
C ASP A 72 10.10 -7.17 11.47
N SER A 73 9.83 -7.50 10.20
CA SER A 73 10.00 -6.58 9.07
C SER A 73 9.13 -5.32 9.24
N ALA A 74 7.87 -5.53 9.64
CA ALA A 74 6.92 -4.47 9.94
C ALA A 74 7.39 -3.59 11.10
N ARG A 75 7.87 -4.19 12.20
CA ARG A 75 8.40 -3.47 13.37
C ARG A 75 9.64 -2.65 13.02
N HIS A 76 10.55 -3.20 12.22
CA HIS A 76 11.72 -2.47 11.75
C HIS A 76 11.32 -1.27 10.89
N MET A 77 10.44 -1.49 9.92
CA MET A 77 9.95 -0.41 9.04
C MET A 77 9.23 0.69 9.85
N ALA A 78 8.48 0.34 10.89
CA ALA A 78 7.87 1.28 11.81
C ALA A 78 8.90 2.24 12.44
N GLY A 79 10.02 1.68 12.93
CA GLY A 79 11.10 2.46 13.52
C GLY A 79 11.76 3.43 12.55
N LEU A 80 11.96 3.01 11.29
CA LEU A 80 12.49 3.87 10.23
C LEU A 80 11.53 5.02 9.90
N ILE A 81 10.24 4.72 9.73
CA ILE A 81 9.20 5.71 9.41
C ILE A 81 9.06 6.72 10.55
N GLN A 82 9.06 6.27 11.81
CA GLN A 82 8.96 7.15 12.96
C GLN A 82 10.12 8.14 13.05
N ASN A 83 11.36 7.70 12.79
CA ASN A 83 12.54 8.58 12.76
C ASN A 83 12.42 9.65 11.66
N ILE A 84 11.90 9.28 10.48
CA ILE A 84 11.69 10.24 9.40
C ILE A 84 10.55 11.23 9.74
N GLY A 85 9.46 10.74 10.33
CA GLY A 85 8.34 11.57 10.76
C GLY A 85 8.73 12.64 11.79
N GLN A 86 9.66 12.34 12.71
CA GLN A 86 10.22 13.31 13.66
C GLN A 86 10.93 14.49 12.99
N ARG A 87 11.28 14.38 11.70
CA ARG A 87 11.91 15.44 10.91
C ARG A 87 10.90 16.27 10.09
N GLY A 88 9.59 16.07 10.31
CA GLY A 88 8.52 16.84 9.67
C GLY A 88 8.11 16.36 8.27
N PHE A 89 8.59 15.18 7.84
CA PHE A 89 8.20 14.61 6.54
C PHE A 89 6.96 13.74 6.67
N GLU A 90 6.12 13.76 5.64
CA GLU A 90 4.96 12.89 5.52
C GLU A 90 5.27 11.66 4.65
N LEU A 91 5.09 10.48 5.23
CA LEU A 91 5.23 9.21 4.54
C LEU A 91 4.10 8.29 4.96
N PHE A 92 3.67 7.48 4.02
CA PHE A 92 2.86 6.29 4.30
C PHE A 92 3.42 5.12 3.51
N MET A 93 3.50 3.97 4.16
CA MET A 93 4.06 2.77 3.58
C MET A 93 3.30 1.55 4.05
N ALA A 94 3.30 0.50 3.26
CA ALA A 94 2.83 -0.80 3.67
C ALA A 94 3.88 -1.86 3.35
N THR A 95 4.00 -2.85 4.21
CA THR A 95 4.73 -4.08 3.93
C THR A 95 3.80 -5.25 4.14
N GLY A 96 3.98 -6.31 3.37
CA GLY A 96 3.14 -7.48 3.53
C GLY A 96 3.57 -8.63 2.66
N GLY A 97 2.83 -9.71 2.77
CA GLY A 97 3.11 -10.95 2.06
C GLY A 97 2.39 -12.14 2.67
N PHE A 98 2.92 -13.32 2.37
CA PHE A 98 2.43 -14.57 2.96
C PHE A 98 3.35 -15.04 4.08
N GLY A 99 2.79 -15.15 5.28
CA GLY A 99 3.37 -15.82 6.44
C GLY A 99 2.87 -17.26 6.58
N PRO A 100 3.21 -17.96 7.68
CA PRO A 100 2.80 -19.34 7.91
C PRO A 100 1.28 -19.55 8.01
N ILE A 101 0.55 -18.51 8.41
CA ILE A 101 -0.91 -18.57 8.67
C ILE A 101 -1.70 -18.00 7.46
N GLY A 102 -1.01 -17.34 6.53
CA GLY A 102 -1.58 -16.79 5.30
C GLY A 102 -1.17 -15.34 5.08
N ALA A 103 -2.07 -14.54 4.49
CA ALA A 103 -1.76 -13.16 4.13
C ALA A 103 -1.63 -12.25 5.36
N GLU A 104 -0.59 -11.44 5.41
CA GLU A 104 -0.39 -10.41 6.43
C GLU A 104 0.07 -9.11 5.76
N VAL A 105 -0.59 -7.99 6.10
CA VAL A 105 -0.23 -6.65 5.62
C VAL A 105 -0.20 -5.69 6.79
N TYR A 106 0.83 -4.85 6.82
CA TYR A 106 1.07 -3.84 7.84
C TYR A 106 1.18 -2.49 7.13
N GLY A 107 0.25 -1.59 7.39
CA GLY A 107 0.24 -0.22 6.91
C GLY A 107 0.75 0.76 7.97
N PHE A 108 1.46 1.78 7.53
CA PHE A 108 2.12 2.77 8.38
C PHE A 108 1.91 4.16 7.80
N SER A 109 1.82 5.14 8.68
CA SER A 109 1.83 6.56 8.32
C SER A 109 2.64 7.30 9.39
N THR A 110 3.37 8.34 9.02
CA THR A 110 4.04 9.22 9.98
C THR A 110 3.06 9.93 10.92
N LYS A 111 1.77 9.96 10.57
CA LYS A 111 0.69 10.52 11.39
C LYS A 111 0.08 9.51 12.37
N SER A 112 0.25 8.21 12.12
CA SER A 112 -0.26 7.17 13.01
C SER A 112 0.84 6.64 13.92
N HIS A 113 0.57 6.57 15.22
CA HIS A 113 1.48 5.95 16.18
C HIS A 113 1.47 4.42 16.13
N GLN A 114 0.43 3.82 15.54
CA GLN A 114 0.29 2.37 15.44
C GLN A 114 0.11 1.92 13.99
N PRO A 115 0.69 0.79 13.59
CA PRO A 115 0.43 0.24 12.27
C PRO A 115 -1.01 -0.24 12.14
N THR A 116 -1.59 -0.04 10.97
CA THR A 116 -2.81 -0.73 10.56
C THR A 116 -2.44 -2.16 10.19
N ILE A 117 -3.02 -3.14 10.88
CA ILE A 117 -2.70 -4.56 10.66
C ILE A 117 -3.87 -5.24 9.96
N LEU A 118 -3.59 -5.88 8.84
CA LEU A 118 -4.53 -6.77 8.14
C LEU A 118 -4.02 -8.21 8.20
N LYS A 119 -4.84 -9.06 8.80
CA LYS A 119 -4.65 -10.52 8.79
C LYS A 119 -6.01 -11.14 8.44
N PRO A 120 -6.38 -11.23 7.14
CA PRO A 120 -7.66 -11.81 6.74
C PRO A 120 -7.76 -13.28 7.15
N ASN A 121 -8.88 -13.65 7.77
CA ASN A 121 -9.13 -15.00 8.26
C ASN A 121 -9.95 -15.75 7.20
N SER A 122 -9.57 -16.97 6.82
CA SER A 122 -10.30 -17.84 5.87
C SER A 122 -10.80 -17.09 4.62
N ASP A 123 -12.07 -16.68 4.62
CA ASP A 123 -12.78 -16.03 3.51
C ASP A 123 -13.07 -14.55 3.73
N GLU A 124 -12.41 -13.90 4.67
CA GLU A 124 -12.60 -12.46 4.88
C GLU A 124 -11.76 -11.64 3.90
N LEU A 125 -12.39 -10.64 3.30
CA LEU A 125 -11.72 -9.61 2.54
C LEU A 125 -11.40 -8.42 3.45
N ARG A 126 -10.13 -8.05 3.52
CA ARG A 126 -9.61 -6.92 4.29
C ARG A 126 -8.90 -5.96 3.35
N PHE A 127 -8.86 -4.67 3.68
CA PHE A 127 -8.13 -3.70 2.87
C PHE A 127 -7.51 -2.59 3.71
N VAL A 128 -6.47 -1.97 3.15
CA VAL A 128 -5.77 -0.80 3.65
C VAL A 128 -5.65 0.18 2.51
N LEU A 129 -6.08 1.41 2.78
CA LEU A 129 -5.97 2.54 1.86
C LEU A 129 -5.01 3.55 2.50
N LEU A 130 -3.89 3.80 1.83
CA LEU A 130 -2.94 4.81 2.25
C LEU A 130 -2.98 5.96 1.24
N SER A 131 -3.22 7.16 1.73
CA SER A 131 -3.36 8.34 0.89
C SER A 131 -2.93 9.60 1.63
N SER A 132 -2.74 10.69 0.89
CA SER A 132 -2.63 12.05 1.43
C SER A 132 -3.95 12.58 1.98
N ASP A 133 -3.88 13.58 2.87
CA ASP A 133 -5.04 14.22 3.52
C ASP A 133 -6.02 14.94 2.57
N ASN A 134 -5.76 14.97 1.27
CA ASN A 134 -6.65 15.59 0.30
C ASN A 134 -7.97 14.81 0.15
N VAL A 135 -8.00 13.54 0.57
CA VAL A 135 -9.20 12.71 0.59
C VAL A 135 -9.40 12.11 1.97
N CYS A 136 -10.62 12.21 2.49
CA CYS A 136 -10.98 11.61 3.76
C CYS A 136 -10.94 10.07 3.68
N GLU A 137 -10.33 9.44 4.68
CA GLU A 137 -10.26 7.97 4.77
C GLU A 137 -11.65 7.31 4.76
N GLN A 138 -12.64 7.94 5.41
CA GLN A 138 -14.00 7.43 5.42
C GLN A 138 -14.62 7.41 4.02
N ASP A 139 -14.33 8.42 3.20
CA ASP A 139 -14.84 8.50 1.82
C ASP A 139 -14.19 7.43 0.95
N LEU A 140 -12.86 7.26 1.08
CA LEU A 140 -12.10 6.20 0.41
C LEU A 140 -12.63 4.80 0.75
N ASN A 141 -12.83 4.51 2.03
CA ASN A 141 -13.36 3.24 2.50
C ASN A 141 -14.78 3.01 1.98
N THR A 142 -15.64 4.04 2.03
CA THR A 142 -17.02 3.98 1.54
C THR A 142 -17.06 3.69 0.04
N GLU A 143 -16.26 4.41 -0.76
CA GLU A 143 -16.25 4.24 -2.22
C GLU A 143 -15.66 2.88 -2.61
N LEU A 144 -14.58 2.42 -1.97
CA LEU A 144 -14.04 1.08 -2.24
C LEU A 144 -15.07 -0.01 -1.93
N VAL A 145 -15.76 0.04 -0.79
CA VAL A 145 -16.78 -0.95 -0.43
C VAL A 145 -17.92 -0.97 -1.45
N LYS A 146 -18.36 0.20 -1.92
CA LYS A 146 -19.36 0.32 -2.99
C LYS A 146 -18.87 -0.29 -4.30
N LEU A 147 -17.63 -0.03 -4.69
CA LEU A 147 -17.04 -0.57 -5.92
C LEU A 147 -16.81 -2.08 -5.85
N ILE A 148 -16.42 -2.61 -4.69
CA ILE A 148 -16.33 -4.04 -4.44
C ILE A 148 -17.71 -4.70 -4.56
N LYS A 149 -18.77 -4.10 -4.00
CA LYS A 149 -20.15 -4.60 -4.19
C LYS A 149 -20.60 -4.58 -5.65
N LYS A 150 -20.12 -3.63 -6.46
CA LYS A 150 -20.42 -3.52 -7.89
C LYS A 150 -19.73 -4.61 -8.71
N TYR A 151 -18.45 -4.88 -8.45
CA TYR A 151 -17.64 -5.77 -9.29
C TYR A 151 -17.52 -7.21 -8.78
N GLY A 152 -17.67 -7.41 -7.48
CA GLY A 152 -17.40 -8.67 -6.81
C GLY A 152 -16.11 -8.64 -6.01
N ASP A 153 -16.01 -9.57 -5.06
CA ASP A 153 -14.91 -9.70 -4.11
C ASP A 153 -14.30 -11.12 -4.11
N THR A 154 -14.73 -11.97 -5.05
CA THR A 154 -14.44 -13.40 -5.06
C THR A 154 -13.05 -13.69 -5.63
N ASN A 155 -12.70 -13.02 -6.74
CA ASN A 155 -11.40 -13.18 -7.38
C ASN A 155 -10.64 -11.84 -7.43
N PRO A 156 -9.29 -11.88 -7.48
CA PRO A 156 -8.50 -10.66 -7.45
C PRO A 156 -8.70 -9.76 -8.68
N ALA A 157 -9.15 -10.29 -9.82
CA ALA A 157 -9.39 -9.48 -11.01
C ALA A 157 -10.64 -8.58 -10.87
N GLU A 158 -11.69 -9.04 -10.18
CA GLU A 158 -12.85 -8.22 -9.82
C GLU A 158 -12.46 -7.08 -8.88
N VAL A 159 -11.67 -7.40 -7.87
CA VAL A 159 -11.18 -6.43 -6.90
C VAL A 159 -10.25 -5.42 -7.55
N GLN A 160 -9.40 -5.83 -8.49
CA GLN A 160 -8.59 -4.88 -9.26
C GLN A 160 -9.45 -3.90 -10.05
N LYS A 161 -10.58 -4.32 -10.65
CA LYS A 161 -11.51 -3.36 -11.29
C LYS A 161 -12.04 -2.33 -10.30
N ALA A 162 -12.38 -2.76 -9.08
CA ALA A 162 -12.78 -1.85 -8.01
C ALA A 162 -11.65 -0.87 -7.63
N GLN A 163 -10.40 -1.35 -7.54
CA GLN A 163 -9.25 -0.49 -7.25
C GLN A 163 -8.94 0.49 -8.39
N VAL A 164 -9.10 0.09 -9.67
CA VAL A 164 -8.94 1.00 -10.83
C VAL A 164 -9.95 2.14 -10.80
N ASP A 165 -11.21 1.81 -10.54
CA ASP A 165 -12.28 2.81 -10.44
C ASP A 165 -12.07 3.73 -9.23
N LEU A 166 -11.62 3.17 -8.09
CA LEU A 166 -11.26 3.96 -6.91
C LEU A 166 -10.15 4.95 -7.25
N ASN A 167 -9.07 4.49 -7.88
CA ASN A 167 -7.96 5.35 -8.27
C ASN A 167 -8.41 6.47 -9.22
N SER A 168 -9.28 6.14 -10.17
CA SER A 168 -9.86 7.10 -11.11
C SER A 168 -10.74 8.14 -10.40
N TRP A 169 -11.53 7.73 -9.40
CA TRP A 169 -12.31 8.63 -8.57
C TRP A 169 -11.41 9.55 -7.73
N VAL A 170 -10.38 9.00 -7.08
CA VAL A 170 -9.42 9.79 -6.29
C VAL A 170 -8.71 10.82 -7.18
N ALA A 171 -8.28 10.45 -8.40
CA ALA A 171 -7.63 11.37 -9.32
C ALA A 171 -8.51 12.56 -9.77
N GLN A 172 -9.84 12.48 -9.60
CA GLN A 172 -10.76 13.59 -9.88
C GLN A 172 -10.81 14.62 -8.74
N VAL A 173 -10.52 14.20 -7.49
CA VAL A 173 -10.62 15.05 -6.29
C VAL A 173 -9.26 15.41 -5.70
N ASP A 174 -8.23 14.59 -5.93
CA ASP A 174 -6.85 14.81 -5.51
C ASP A 174 -5.93 14.87 -6.73
N ARG A 175 -5.48 16.10 -7.05
CA ARG A 175 -4.55 16.37 -8.15
C ARG A 175 -3.19 15.69 -8.00
N THR A 176 -2.87 15.12 -6.85
CA THR A 176 -1.59 14.44 -6.64
C THR A 176 -1.63 12.95 -6.95
N VAL A 177 -2.82 12.45 -7.29
CA VAL A 177 -3.06 11.11 -7.80
C VAL A 177 -3.38 11.23 -9.29
N ASN A 178 -2.83 10.34 -10.10
CA ASN A 178 -3.16 10.26 -11.53
C ASN A 178 -3.85 8.93 -11.86
N THR A 179 -4.26 8.77 -13.12
CA THR A 179 -4.90 7.55 -13.61
C THR A 179 -3.92 6.51 -14.14
N THR A 180 -2.61 6.80 -14.14
CA THR A 180 -1.58 5.78 -14.43
C THR A 180 -1.51 4.85 -13.24
N ILE A 181 -1.67 3.55 -13.49
CA ILE A 181 -1.82 2.57 -12.43
C ILE A 181 -0.74 1.50 -12.56
N PHE A 182 -0.12 1.18 -11.44
CA PHE A 182 0.68 -0.01 -11.27
C PHE A 182 -0.04 -0.97 -10.34
N SER A 183 -0.05 -2.26 -10.69
CA SER A 183 -0.69 -3.27 -9.86
C SER A 183 0.05 -4.58 -9.84
N ARG A 184 -0.13 -5.34 -8.76
CA ARG A 184 0.41 -6.68 -8.61
C ARG A 184 -0.53 -7.54 -7.78
N ILE A 185 -0.70 -8.79 -8.19
CA ILE A 185 -1.35 -9.82 -7.39
C ILE A 185 -0.26 -10.75 -6.86
N LEU A 186 -0.22 -10.92 -5.56
CA LEU A 186 0.53 -11.98 -4.90
C LEU A 186 -0.43 -13.12 -4.58
N ARG A 187 0.06 -14.36 -4.67
CA ARG A 187 -0.70 -15.57 -4.33
C ARG A 187 0.08 -16.38 -3.31
N ALA A 188 -0.63 -17.09 -2.45
CA ALA A 188 0.00 -18.08 -1.58
C ALA A 188 0.74 -19.11 -2.44
N SER A 189 1.97 -19.44 -2.06
CA SER A 189 2.71 -20.55 -2.67
C SER A 189 1.98 -21.85 -2.35
N THR A 190 1.53 -22.57 -3.38
CA THR A 190 0.94 -23.92 -3.29
C THR A 190 2.00 -24.97 -3.00
#